data_AF-A0A8D0C9L7-F1
#
_entry.id   AF-A0A8D0C9L7-F1
#
_cell.length_a   1.000
_cell.length_b   1.000
_cell.length_c   1.000
_cell.angle_alpha   90.00
_cell.angle_beta   90.00
_cell.angle_gamma   90.00
#
_symmetry.space_group_name_H-M   'P 1'
#
loop_
_entity.id
_entity.type
_entity.pdbx_description
1 polymer ?
#
loop_
_entity_poly.entity_id
_entity_poly.type
_entity_poly.pdbx_seq_one_letter_code
_entity_poly.pdbx_strand_id
1 'polypeptide(L)'
;MDTHMDLLTELQLLDKVPTLERLRAAQKRRAQQLKKWAQYEKEMQHKKRKHEKKRNAVSHKKVSFEASVALLEASLRNDIEEVCYLLNNNFSPDLCNEDGLTALHQCCIDNYEEIVKLLLNHGANVNAKDNELWTPLHAAATCGHINLVKILIQHGADLLAVNADGNMPYDLCDDEPTLDVIETCMAYQGITQEKINETRAAPEQVMVDDITEMIATGQDLNRMDAQGATLLHIAAANGYLHAAEILLDHGARLDIKDWDGWEPLHAAAFWGHMHMAELLVSHGASLSARTAMDEMPIDLCEEEEFKVLLLELKHKHDVIMKSQMRHKSSLSRRTSSTGSRGKVVRRASLSDRTNLYRKEYEKEAIIWQQIESSEDQRTSSYNSDIREVCTNQENTDPNSAMDTTIVLPELVTKSTQCDSETLLQNGLNLSATAYQYPVPNGDIWKMHSSLDDDANKARGNGLYRPLFSIREDH
;
A
#
# COMPACT_ATOMS: atom_id res chain seq x y z
N MET A 1 33.48 -49.37 10.94
CA MET A 1 33.86 -48.03 10.46
C MET A 1 35.13 -48.24 9.68
N ASP A 2 35.12 -48.01 8.36
CA ASP A 2 36.37 -48.03 7.61
C ASP A 2 37.19 -46.85 8.16
N THR A 3 38.42 -47.12 8.58
CA THR A 3 39.21 -46.13 9.31
C THR A 3 39.56 -44.96 8.39
N HIS A 4 39.82 -43.77 8.94
CA HIS A 4 40.27 -42.62 8.15
C HIS A 4 41.44 -42.98 7.19
N MET A 5 42.27 -43.95 7.59
CA MET A 5 43.38 -44.47 6.79
C MET A 5 42.93 -45.26 5.56
N ASP A 6 41.86 -46.06 5.67
CA ASP A 6 41.30 -46.82 4.55
C ASP A 6 40.70 -45.89 3.49
N LEU A 7 40.15 -44.74 3.93
CA LEU A 7 39.57 -43.73 3.04
C LEU A 7 40.65 -42.97 2.26
N LEU A 8 41.78 -42.66 2.90
CA LEU A 8 42.92 -42.02 2.25
C LEU A 8 43.60 -42.91 1.21
N THR A 9 43.72 -44.20 1.49
CA THR A 9 44.31 -45.18 0.55
C THR A 9 43.40 -45.43 -0.65
N GLU A 10 42.08 -45.48 -0.45
CA GLU A 10 41.10 -45.59 -1.53
C GLU A 10 41.09 -44.34 -2.43
N LEU A 11 41.21 -43.13 -1.87
CA LEU A 11 41.31 -41.89 -2.65
C LEU A 11 42.54 -41.87 -3.57
N GLN A 12 43.70 -42.30 -3.07
CA GLN A 12 44.94 -42.40 -3.87
C GLN A 12 44.81 -43.39 -5.04
N LEU A 13 43.96 -44.41 -4.90
CA LEU A 13 43.66 -45.37 -5.96
C LEU A 13 42.66 -44.81 -6.97
N LEU A 14 41.64 -44.10 -6.50
CA LEU A 14 40.61 -43.48 -7.34
C LEU A 14 41.15 -42.35 -8.22
N ASP A 15 42.18 -41.61 -7.78
CA ASP A 15 42.82 -40.56 -8.59
C ASP A 15 43.45 -41.08 -9.90
N LYS A 16 43.81 -42.37 -9.94
CA LYS A 16 44.42 -43.02 -11.10
C LYS A 16 43.39 -43.60 -12.08
N VAL A 17 42.10 -43.51 -11.73
CA VAL A 17 41.01 -44.21 -12.41
C VAL A 17 40.14 -43.22 -13.20
N PRO A 18 39.66 -43.57 -14.41
CA PRO A 18 38.80 -42.70 -15.21
C PRO A 18 37.53 -42.25 -14.47
N THR A 19 37.03 -41.07 -14.83
CA THR A 19 35.93 -40.37 -14.14
C THR A 19 34.68 -41.22 -13.94
N LEU A 20 34.31 -42.03 -14.93
CA LEU A 20 33.14 -42.91 -14.88
C LEU A 20 33.25 -44.00 -13.79
N GLU A 21 34.44 -44.56 -13.61
CA GLU A 21 34.69 -45.59 -12.61
C GLU A 21 34.79 -44.99 -11.21
N ARG A 22 35.35 -43.77 -11.07
CA ARG A 22 35.26 -42.98 -9.83
C ARG A 22 33.82 -42.74 -9.41
N LEU A 23 32.95 -42.39 -10.36
CA LEU A 23 31.53 -42.16 -10.10
C LEU A 23 30.81 -43.44 -9.66
N ARG A 24 31.08 -44.58 -10.30
CA ARG A 24 30.55 -45.90 -9.88
C ARG A 24 31.05 -46.31 -8.49
N ALA A 25 32.32 -46.06 -8.17
CA ALA A 25 32.88 -46.32 -6.84
C ALA A 25 32.20 -45.45 -5.77
N ALA A 26 32.00 -44.15 -6.05
CA ALA A 26 31.27 -43.25 -5.16
C ALA A 26 29.81 -43.68 -4.93
N GLN A 27 29.10 -44.07 -5.99
CA GLN A 27 27.73 -44.61 -5.90
C GLN A 27 27.68 -45.90 -5.07
N LYS A 28 28.62 -46.82 -5.30
CA LYS A 28 28.73 -48.09 -4.54
C LYS A 28 29.02 -47.82 -3.07
N ARG A 29 29.91 -46.87 -2.77
CA ARG A 29 30.25 -46.46 -1.41
C ARG A 29 29.04 -45.84 -0.69
N ARG A 30 28.33 -44.92 -1.34
CA ARG A 30 27.10 -44.33 -0.79
C ARG A 30 26.05 -45.40 -0.52
N ALA A 31 25.86 -46.35 -1.44
CA ALA A 31 24.94 -47.47 -1.25
C ALA A 31 25.35 -48.37 -0.06
N GLN A 32 26.65 -48.63 0.13
CA GLN A 32 27.16 -49.38 1.29
C GLN A 32 26.98 -48.62 2.60
N GLN A 33 27.22 -47.30 2.61
CA GLN A 33 27.00 -46.43 3.77
C GLN A 33 25.52 -46.42 4.16
N LEU A 34 24.60 -46.29 3.19
CA LEU A 34 23.15 -46.35 3.44
C LEU A 34 22.71 -47.72 3.99
N LYS A 35 23.27 -48.83 3.49
CA LYS A 35 23.00 -50.17 4.05
C LYS A 35 23.49 -50.32 5.49
N LYS A 36 24.73 -49.88 5.78
CA LYS A 36 25.30 -49.88 7.14
C LYS A 36 24.46 -49.00 8.07
N TRP A 37 24.04 -47.82 7.61
CA TRP A 37 23.16 -46.91 8.33
C TRP A 37 21.80 -47.54 8.64
N ALA A 38 21.12 -48.11 7.65
CA ALA A 38 19.83 -48.77 7.85
C ALA A 38 19.89 -49.93 8.85
N GLN A 39 21.01 -50.68 8.88
CA GLN A 39 21.22 -51.72 9.89
C GLN A 39 21.43 -51.13 11.28
N TYR A 40 22.28 -50.10 11.39
CA TYR A 40 22.50 -49.38 12.65
C TYR A 40 21.21 -48.76 13.19
N GLU A 41 20.37 -48.18 12.33
CA GLU A 41 19.08 -47.60 12.69
C GLU A 41 18.12 -48.66 13.25
N LYS A 42 18.02 -49.84 12.61
CA LYS A 42 17.24 -50.97 13.14
C LYS A 42 17.74 -51.40 14.51
N GLU A 43 19.05 -51.52 14.71
CA GLU A 43 19.64 -51.86 16.01
C GLU A 43 19.33 -50.81 17.08
N MET A 44 19.39 -49.52 16.73
CA MET A 44 19.07 -48.43 17.64
C MET A 44 17.57 -48.36 17.96
N GLN A 45 16.69 -48.61 17.01
CA GLN A 45 15.25 -48.75 17.25
C GLN A 45 14.96 -49.95 18.17
N HIS A 46 15.63 -51.09 17.98
CA HIS A 46 15.52 -52.23 18.89
C HIS A 46 16.01 -51.91 20.31
N LYS A 47 17.10 -51.14 20.45
CA LYS A 47 17.58 -50.66 21.75
C LYS A 47 16.60 -49.66 22.39
N LYS A 48 16.04 -48.72 21.62
CA LYS A 48 15.02 -47.76 22.08
C LYS A 48 13.78 -48.48 22.60
N ARG A 49 13.21 -49.42 21.84
CA ARG A 49 12.06 -50.26 22.25
C ARG A 49 12.35 -51.09 23.51
N LYS A 50 13.58 -51.59 23.69
CA LYS A 50 13.99 -52.30 24.93
C LYS A 50 14.14 -51.36 26.12
N HIS A 51 14.60 -50.13 25.90
CA HIS A 51 14.79 -49.12 26.95
C HIS A 51 13.45 -48.52 27.40
N GLU A 52 12.53 -48.29 26.47
CA GLU A 52 11.16 -47.80 26.70
C GLU A 52 10.34 -48.81 27.51
N LYS A 53 10.43 -50.11 27.20
CA LYS A 53 9.84 -51.19 28.02
C LYS A 53 10.38 -51.26 29.46
N LYS A 54 11.53 -50.65 29.76
CA LYS A 54 12.15 -50.62 31.09
C LYS A 54 11.86 -49.33 31.87
N ARG A 55 11.35 -48.27 31.23
CA ARG A 55 11.09 -46.98 31.86
C ARG A 55 9.59 -46.69 31.88
N ASN A 56 8.91 -47.02 32.98
CA ASN A 56 7.63 -46.42 33.36
C ASN A 56 7.82 -45.03 34.02
N ALA A 57 8.84 -44.28 33.62
CA ALA A 57 9.18 -42.99 34.23
C ALA A 57 9.29 -41.93 33.14
N VAL A 58 8.42 -40.92 33.26
CA VAL A 58 8.27 -39.73 32.41
C VAL A 58 9.64 -39.27 31.89
N SER A 59 9.80 -39.36 30.58
CA SER A 59 11.02 -38.91 29.91
C SER A 59 10.98 -37.40 29.80
N HIS A 60 11.61 -36.68 30.71
CA HIS A 60 11.86 -35.25 30.52
C HIS A 60 12.69 -35.06 29.24
N LYS A 61 12.07 -34.49 28.20
CA LYS A 61 12.77 -34.02 27.01
C LYS A 61 13.76 -32.94 27.49
N LYS A 62 15.05 -33.12 27.21
CA LYS A 62 16.11 -32.19 27.64
C LYS A 62 16.10 -30.85 26.89
N VAL A 63 15.35 -30.78 25.80
CA VAL A 63 15.19 -29.58 24.96
C VAL A 63 13.70 -29.30 24.87
N SER A 64 13.31 -28.10 25.25
CA SER A 64 11.98 -27.53 25.09
C SER A 64 12.10 -26.24 24.28
N PHE A 65 11.12 -25.98 23.44
CA PHE A 65 11.00 -24.72 22.73
C PHE A 65 10.14 -23.76 23.54
N GLU A 66 10.18 -22.49 23.13
CA GLU A 66 9.28 -21.48 23.66
C GLU A 66 7.82 -21.85 23.42
N ALA A 67 6.94 -21.40 24.31
CA ALA A 67 5.53 -21.77 24.28
C ALA A 67 4.82 -21.28 23.01
N SER A 68 5.15 -20.07 22.56
CA SER A 68 4.62 -19.48 21.32
C SER A 68 4.98 -20.35 20.12
N VAL A 69 6.27 -20.66 19.96
CA VAL A 69 6.78 -21.51 18.88
C VAL A 69 6.12 -22.88 18.88
N ALA A 70 5.96 -23.51 20.05
CA ALA A 70 5.35 -24.83 20.14
C ALA A 70 3.87 -24.84 19.71
N LEU A 71 3.09 -23.84 20.16
CA LEU A 71 1.67 -23.73 19.81
C LEU A 71 1.48 -23.37 18.34
N LEU A 72 2.20 -22.35 17.85
CA LEU A 72 2.12 -21.90 16.47
C LEU A 72 2.52 -23.02 15.49
N GLU A 73 3.60 -23.75 15.77
CA GLU A 73 4.04 -24.88 14.94
C GLU A 73 3.05 -26.07 14.96
N ALA A 74 2.43 -26.34 16.11
CA ALA A 74 1.40 -27.38 16.20
C ALA A 74 0.14 -27.02 15.38
N SER A 75 -0.28 -25.75 15.46
CA SER A 75 -1.40 -25.22 14.68
C SER A 75 -1.11 -25.20 13.18
N LEU A 76 0.10 -24.80 12.77
CA LEU A 76 0.53 -24.78 11.36
C LEU A 76 0.57 -26.19 10.74
N ARG A 77 0.91 -27.21 11.52
CA ARG A 77 0.86 -28.62 11.08
C ARG A 77 -0.54 -29.23 11.11
N ASN A 78 -1.55 -28.49 11.54
CA ASN A 78 -2.91 -28.98 11.78
C ASN A 78 -2.96 -30.17 12.77
N ASP A 79 -2.11 -30.17 13.80
CA ASP A 79 -2.06 -31.23 14.80
C ASP A 79 -3.02 -30.91 15.97
N ILE A 80 -4.29 -31.28 15.78
CA ILE A 80 -5.38 -30.98 16.73
C ILE A 80 -5.09 -31.57 18.13
N GLU A 81 -4.49 -32.76 18.20
CA GLU A 81 -4.19 -33.43 19.46
C GLU A 81 -3.08 -32.70 20.23
N GLU A 82 -2.03 -32.27 19.53
CA GLU A 82 -0.94 -31.51 20.14
C GLU A 82 -1.42 -30.12 20.57
N VAL A 83 -2.19 -29.42 19.74
CA VAL A 83 -2.78 -28.12 20.13
C VAL A 83 -3.66 -28.27 21.36
N CYS A 84 -4.55 -29.26 21.39
CA CYS A 84 -5.40 -29.55 22.55
C CYS A 84 -4.58 -29.87 23.79
N TYR A 85 -3.51 -30.66 23.65
CA TYR A 85 -2.59 -30.94 24.76
C TYR A 85 -1.90 -29.67 25.27
N LEU A 86 -1.42 -28.80 24.39
CA LEU A 86 -0.74 -27.55 24.77
C LEU A 86 -1.70 -26.60 25.50
N LEU A 87 -2.89 -26.38 24.97
CA LEU A 87 -3.91 -25.52 25.59
C LEU A 87 -4.34 -26.05 26.97
N ASN A 88 -4.50 -27.37 27.12
CA ASN A 88 -4.81 -28.00 28.42
C ASN A 88 -3.66 -27.89 29.44
N ASN A 89 -2.41 -27.63 29.00
CA ASN A 89 -1.27 -27.39 29.86
C ASN A 89 -1.07 -25.90 30.20
N ASN A 90 -2.13 -25.08 30.10
CA ASN A 90 -2.14 -23.63 30.38
C ASN A 90 -1.26 -22.80 29.43
N PHE A 91 -1.08 -23.24 28.18
CA PHE A 91 -0.51 -22.37 27.16
C PHE A 91 -1.57 -21.34 26.79
N SER A 92 -1.18 -20.06 26.75
CA SER A 92 -2.10 -19.02 26.30
C SER A 92 -2.41 -19.23 24.81
N PRO A 93 -3.69 -19.19 24.40
CA PRO A 93 -4.07 -19.28 22.99
C PRO A 93 -3.67 -18.03 22.18
N ASP A 94 -3.41 -16.90 22.86
CA ASP A 94 -3.10 -15.60 22.26
C ASP A 94 -1.60 -15.37 22.06
N LEU A 95 -0.78 -16.42 22.16
CA LEU A 95 0.63 -16.34 21.83
C LEU A 95 0.79 -16.03 20.33
N CYS A 96 1.68 -15.09 20.02
CA CYS A 96 1.95 -14.62 18.67
C CYS A 96 3.43 -14.74 18.27
N ASN A 97 3.70 -14.60 16.97
CA ASN A 97 5.04 -14.44 16.42
C ASN A 97 5.49 -12.96 16.44
N GLU A 98 6.65 -12.66 15.85
CA GLU A 98 7.20 -11.30 15.75
C GLU A 98 6.28 -10.33 15.00
N ASP A 99 5.46 -10.82 14.07
CA ASP A 99 4.49 -10.03 13.30
C ASP A 99 3.18 -9.79 14.08
N GLY A 100 3.05 -10.32 15.29
CA GLY A 100 1.82 -10.25 16.08
C GLY A 100 0.75 -11.29 15.67
N LEU A 101 1.05 -12.17 14.71
CA LEU A 101 0.13 -13.22 14.27
C LEU A 101 -0.01 -14.32 15.31
N THR A 102 -1.23 -14.54 15.77
CA THR A 102 -1.59 -15.62 16.70
C THR A 102 -1.87 -16.93 15.96
N ALA A 103 -1.95 -18.04 16.70
CA ALA A 103 -2.39 -19.33 16.15
C ALA A 103 -3.76 -19.23 15.45
N LEU A 104 -4.64 -18.36 15.96
CA LEU A 104 -5.96 -18.12 15.40
C LEU A 104 -5.88 -17.47 14.02
N HIS A 105 -4.98 -16.49 13.82
CA HIS A 105 -4.74 -15.88 12.50
C HIS A 105 -4.29 -16.94 11.49
N GLN A 106 -3.26 -17.73 11.83
CA GLN A 106 -2.73 -18.75 10.92
C GLN A 106 -3.78 -19.79 10.54
N CYS A 107 -4.55 -20.28 11.51
CA CYS A 107 -5.62 -21.24 11.23
C CYS A 107 -6.75 -20.62 10.39
N CYS A 108 -6.98 -19.31 10.49
CA CYS A 108 -7.92 -18.61 9.62
C CYS A 108 -7.42 -18.51 8.18
N ILE A 109 -6.12 -18.29 7.96
CA ILE A 109 -5.51 -18.28 6.61
C ILE A 109 -5.60 -19.69 5.97
N ASP A 110 -5.25 -20.72 6.73
CA ASP A 110 -5.13 -22.10 6.22
C ASP A 110 -6.44 -22.91 6.23
N ASN A 111 -7.54 -22.32 6.68
CA ASN A 111 -8.87 -22.92 6.79
C ASN A 111 -8.97 -24.13 7.77
N TYR A 112 -8.34 -24.03 8.94
CA TYR A 112 -8.37 -25.07 9.97
C TYR A 112 -9.52 -24.88 10.98
N GLU A 113 -10.76 -25.07 10.50
CA GLU A 113 -11.99 -24.86 11.29
C GLU A 113 -12.00 -25.52 12.67
N GLU A 114 -11.51 -26.75 12.78
CA GLU A 114 -11.53 -27.51 14.03
C GLU A 114 -10.55 -26.94 15.07
N ILE A 115 -9.38 -26.46 14.62
CA ILE A 115 -8.42 -25.79 15.49
C ILE A 115 -8.92 -24.41 15.88
N VAL A 116 -9.55 -23.67 14.96
CA VAL A 116 -10.19 -22.38 15.28
C VAL A 116 -11.23 -22.54 16.39
N LYS A 117 -12.15 -23.51 16.26
CA LYS A 117 -13.13 -23.80 17.32
C LYS A 117 -12.45 -24.17 18.64
N LEU A 118 -11.39 -24.98 18.59
CA LEU A 118 -10.63 -25.37 19.78
C LEU A 118 -9.99 -24.16 20.47
N LEU A 119 -9.29 -23.30 19.71
CA LEU A 119 -8.65 -22.09 20.24
C LEU A 119 -9.68 -21.15 20.88
N LEU A 120 -10.79 -20.87 20.19
CA LEU A 120 -11.88 -20.02 20.69
C LEU A 120 -12.53 -20.60 21.96
N ASN A 121 -12.75 -21.91 22.02
CA ASN A 121 -13.27 -22.58 23.22
C ASN A 121 -12.30 -22.52 24.41
N HIS A 122 -11.00 -22.38 24.15
CA HIS A 122 -9.97 -22.16 25.16
C HIS A 122 -9.71 -20.67 25.47
N GLY A 123 -10.58 -19.77 24.97
CA GLY A 123 -10.55 -18.35 25.30
C GLY A 123 -9.59 -17.52 24.44
N ALA A 124 -9.25 -17.98 23.23
CA ALA A 124 -8.54 -17.15 22.26
C ALA A 124 -9.32 -15.86 22.00
N ASN A 125 -8.60 -14.74 21.96
CA ASN A 125 -9.16 -13.46 21.58
C ASN A 125 -9.52 -13.47 20.09
N VAL A 126 -10.82 -13.54 19.79
CA VAL A 126 -11.36 -13.50 18.43
C VAL A 126 -11.00 -12.22 17.67
N ASN A 127 -10.71 -11.15 18.41
CA ASN A 127 -10.34 -9.82 17.91
C ASN A 127 -8.87 -9.49 18.19
N ALA A 128 -8.01 -10.52 18.33
CA ALA A 128 -6.57 -10.31 18.39
C ALA A 128 -6.13 -9.50 17.16
N LYS A 129 -5.21 -8.56 17.36
CA LYS A 129 -4.66 -7.72 16.29
C LYS A 129 -3.18 -8.03 16.11
N ASP A 130 -2.77 -8.22 14.87
CA ASP A 130 -1.35 -8.29 14.53
C ASP A 130 -0.73 -6.88 14.41
N ASN A 131 0.52 -6.78 13.96
CA ASN A 131 1.23 -5.51 13.85
C ASN A 131 0.62 -4.57 12.79
N GLU A 132 -0.11 -5.09 11.80
CA GLU A 132 -0.84 -4.32 10.80
C GLU A 132 -2.32 -4.11 11.20
N LEU A 133 -2.66 -4.40 12.46
CA LEU A 133 -4.00 -4.32 13.01
C LEU A 133 -5.02 -5.25 12.33
N TRP A 134 -4.55 -6.26 11.59
CA TRP A 134 -5.42 -7.30 11.06
C TRP A 134 -5.96 -8.16 12.19
N THR A 135 -7.21 -8.56 12.04
CA THR A 135 -7.87 -9.52 12.94
C THR A 135 -8.03 -10.87 12.25
N PRO A 136 -8.29 -11.96 13.00
CA PRO A 136 -8.61 -13.26 12.39
C PRO A 136 -9.77 -13.19 11.39
N LEU A 137 -10.70 -12.25 11.56
CA LEU A 137 -11.80 -12.03 10.62
C LEU A 137 -11.32 -11.42 9.30
N HIS A 138 -10.34 -10.51 9.31
CA HIS A 138 -9.71 -10.02 8.07
C HIS A 138 -9.10 -11.19 7.31
N ALA A 139 -8.28 -12.02 7.98
CA ALA A 139 -7.64 -13.18 7.36
C ALA A 139 -8.66 -14.17 6.75
N ALA A 140 -9.73 -14.50 7.49
CA ALA A 140 -10.76 -15.41 6.99
C ALA A 140 -11.55 -14.82 5.81
N ALA A 141 -11.82 -13.51 5.82
CA ALA A 141 -12.55 -12.81 4.77
C ALA A 141 -11.71 -12.68 3.48
N THR A 142 -10.45 -12.26 3.59
CA THR A 142 -9.52 -12.16 2.45
C THR A 142 -9.32 -13.50 1.74
N CYS A 143 -9.32 -14.61 2.49
CA CYS A 143 -9.22 -15.94 1.91
C CYS A 143 -10.56 -16.56 1.46
N GLY A 144 -11.70 -15.89 1.67
CA GLY A 144 -13.02 -16.39 1.29
C GLY A 144 -13.51 -17.61 2.09
N HIS A 145 -13.04 -17.77 3.33
CA HIS A 145 -13.40 -18.95 4.15
C HIS A 145 -14.71 -18.73 4.90
N ILE A 146 -15.83 -18.87 4.18
CA ILE A 146 -17.21 -18.62 4.66
C ILE A 146 -17.49 -19.26 6.04
N ASN A 147 -17.08 -20.51 6.26
CA ASN A 147 -17.36 -21.21 7.52
C ASN A 147 -16.60 -20.60 8.69
N LEU A 148 -15.35 -20.20 8.47
CA LEU A 148 -14.55 -19.53 9.48
C LEU A 148 -15.11 -18.16 9.81
N VAL A 149 -15.51 -17.38 8.79
CA VAL A 149 -16.22 -16.10 8.99
C VAL A 149 -17.45 -16.29 9.88
N LYS A 150 -18.28 -17.31 9.61
CA LYS A 150 -19.44 -17.63 10.45
C LYS A 150 -19.06 -17.98 11.88
N ILE A 151 -18.02 -18.81 12.08
CA ILE A 151 -17.54 -19.20 13.41
C ILE A 151 -17.03 -17.96 14.17
N LEU A 152 -16.21 -17.12 13.55
CA LEU A 152 -15.65 -15.93 14.16
C LEU A 152 -16.76 -14.94 14.56
N ILE A 153 -17.72 -14.66 13.67
CA ILE A 153 -18.87 -13.79 13.97
C ILE A 153 -19.71 -14.35 15.12
N GLN A 154 -19.95 -15.66 15.16
CA GLN A 154 -20.66 -16.32 16.27
C GLN A 154 -19.93 -16.16 17.61
N HIS A 155 -18.60 -16.08 17.58
CA HIS A 155 -17.76 -15.86 18.76
C HIS A 155 -17.52 -14.37 19.08
N GLY A 156 -18.20 -13.44 18.39
CA GLY A 156 -18.12 -12.01 18.69
C GLY A 156 -16.99 -11.27 17.98
N ALA A 157 -16.60 -11.73 16.79
CA ALA A 157 -15.69 -10.98 15.94
C ALA A 157 -16.26 -9.59 15.61
N ASP A 158 -15.42 -8.57 15.72
CA ASP A 158 -15.74 -7.19 15.43
C ASP A 158 -15.75 -6.97 13.91
N LEU A 159 -16.96 -6.73 13.36
CA LEU A 159 -17.18 -6.45 11.95
C LEU A 159 -16.68 -5.06 11.53
N LEU A 160 -16.47 -4.16 12.49
CA LEU A 160 -15.99 -2.78 12.29
C LEU A 160 -14.49 -2.63 12.58
N ALA A 161 -13.78 -3.74 12.82
CA ALA A 161 -12.34 -3.69 13.00
C ALA A 161 -11.68 -3.13 11.74
N VAL A 162 -10.87 -2.09 11.90
CA VAL A 162 -10.12 -1.45 10.81
C VAL A 162 -8.64 -1.80 10.96
N ASN A 163 -8.02 -2.26 9.87
CA ASN A 163 -6.59 -2.53 9.79
C ASN A 163 -5.77 -1.22 9.60
N ALA A 164 -4.45 -1.32 9.46
CA ALA A 164 -3.57 -0.16 9.26
C ALA A 164 -3.87 0.62 7.97
N ASP A 165 -4.39 -0.04 6.93
CA ASP A 165 -4.72 0.57 5.63
C ASP A 165 -6.11 1.23 5.59
N GLY A 166 -6.89 1.16 6.68
CA GLY A 166 -8.26 1.69 6.70
C GLY A 166 -9.34 0.72 6.22
N ASN A 167 -8.98 -0.53 5.95
CA ASN A 167 -9.89 -1.56 5.47
C ASN A 167 -10.53 -2.34 6.63
N MET A 168 -11.81 -2.67 6.48
CA MET A 168 -12.54 -3.62 7.29
C MET A 168 -12.59 -4.99 6.58
N PRO A 169 -12.96 -6.08 7.27
CA PRO A 169 -12.94 -7.41 6.69
C PRO A 169 -13.76 -7.56 5.39
N TYR A 170 -14.86 -6.83 5.23
CA TYR A 170 -15.68 -6.90 4.01
C TYR A 170 -15.03 -6.18 2.81
N ASP A 171 -14.19 -5.16 3.04
CA ASP A 171 -13.52 -4.44 1.93
C ASP A 171 -12.47 -5.31 1.23
N LEU A 172 -11.91 -6.29 1.95
CA LEU A 172 -10.87 -7.21 1.47
C LEU A 172 -11.43 -8.52 0.90
N CYS A 173 -12.75 -8.71 0.95
CA CYS A 173 -13.38 -9.98 0.62
C CYS A 173 -13.78 -10.02 -0.87
N ASP A 174 -12.99 -10.72 -1.68
CA ASP A 174 -13.29 -10.91 -3.12
C ASP A 174 -14.34 -12.01 -3.38
N ASP A 175 -14.56 -12.92 -2.43
CA ASP A 175 -15.51 -14.02 -2.57
C ASP A 175 -16.96 -13.56 -2.26
N GLU A 176 -17.78 -13.45 -3.31
CA GLU A 176 -19.17 -12.97 -3.22
C GLU A 176 -20.02 -13.69 -2.15
N PRO A 177 -20.02 -15.04 -2.03
CA PRO A 177 -20.77 -15.71 -0.96
C PRO A 177 -20.27 -15.39 0.45
N THR A 178 -18.96 -15.20 0.64
CA THR A 178 -18.39 -14.78 1.93
C THR A 178 -18.79 -13.34 2.24
N LEU A 179 -18.70 -12.46 1.25
CA LEU A 179 -19.08 -11.06 1.37
C LEU A 179 -20.55 -10.91 1.76
N ASP A 180 -21.46 -11.62 1.08
CA ASP A 180 -22.90 -11.62 1.39
C ASP A 180 -23.18 -12.01 2.85
N VAL A 181 -22.43 -12.98 3.40
CA VAL A 181 -22.55 -13.36 4.81
C VAL A 181 -22.11 -12.23 5.74
N ILE A 182 -20.99 -11.57 5.43
CA ILE A 182 -20.48 -10.45 6.24
C ILE A 182 -21.47 -9.27 6.19
N GLU A 183 -21.88 -8.85 5.00
CA GLU A 183 -22.84 -7.75 4.80
C GLU A 183 -24.18 -8.03 5.47
N THR A 184 -24.70 -9.26 5.31
CA THR A 184 -25.94 -9.69 5.97
C THR A 184 -25.80 -9.63 7.49
N CYS A 185 -24.67 -10.08 8.05
CA CYS A 185 -24.40 -9.97 9.48
C CYS A 185 -24.28 -8.52 9.95
N MET A 186 -23.64 -7.64 9.17
CA MET A 186 -23.55 -6.20 9.47
C MET A 186 -24.93 -5.56 9.50
N ALA A 187 -25.78 -5.87 8.52
CA ALA A 187 -27.16 -5.39 8.46
C ALA A 187 -27.99 -5.89 9.64
N TYR A 188 -27.83 -7.16 10.05
CA TYR A 188 -28.51 -7.71 11.23
C TYR A 188 -28.05 -7.05 12.55
N GLN A 189 -26.79 -6.63 12.64
CA GLN A 189 -26.29 -5.86 13.78
C GLN A 189 -26.68 -4.37 13.73
N GLY A 190 -27.34 -3.93 12.66
CA GLY A 190 -27.73 -2.53 12.48
C GLY A 190 -26.56 -1.60 12.20
N ILE A 191 -25.47 -2.14 11.65
CA ILE A 191 -24.31 -1.34 11.24
C ILE A 191 -24.71 -0.51 10.01
N THR A 192 -24.74 0.80 10.16
CA THR A 192 -25.06 1.75 9.09
C THR A 192 -23.80 2.25 8.41
N GLN A 193 -23.94 2.80 7.19
CA GLN A 193 -22.83 3.47 6.50
C GLN A 193 -22.28 4.65 7.33
N GLU A 194 -23.14 5.35 8.07
CA GLU A 194 -22.71 6.41 8.99
C GLU A 194 -21.79 5.86 10.07
N LYS A 195 -22.14 4.71 10.67
CA LYS A 195 -21.32 4.10 11.72
C LYS A 195 -19.97 3.61 11.21
N ILE A 196 -19.95 3.09 9.98
CA ILE A 196 -18.72 2.72 9.26
C ILE A 196 -17.82 3.95 9.08
N ASN A 197 -18.38 5.04 8.54
CA ASN A 197 -17.64 6.27 8.29
C ASN A 197 -17.12 6.89 9.59
N GLU A 198 -17.93 6.91 10.65
CA GLU A 198 -17.51 7.34 11.99
C GLU A 198 -16.34 6.51 12.52
N THR A 199 -16.38 5.18 12.32
CA THR A 199 -15.33 4.28 12.82
C THR A 199 -14.02 4.51 12.07
N ARG A 200 -14.07 4.66 10.74
CA ARG A 200 -12.89 5.00 9.93
C ARG A 200 -12.33 6.39 10.23
N ALA A 201 -13.19 7.36 10.54
CA ALA A 201 -12.78 8.72 10.87
C ALA A 201 -12.30 8.87 12.32
N ALA A 202 -12.59 7.91 13.21
CA ALA A 202 -12.28 8.03 14.64
C ALA A 202 -10.79 8.30 14.94
N PRO A 203 -9.80 7.64 14.29
CA PRO A 203 -8.39 7.94 14.53
C PRO A 203 -8.00 9.39 14.17
N GLU A 204 -8.51 9.91 13.05
CA GLU A 204 -8.31 11.30 12.66
C GLU A 204 -8.95 12.25 13.67
N GLN A 205 -10.19 11.97 14.12
CA GLN A 205 -10.89 12.81 15.09
C GLN A 205 -10.13 12.90 16.42
N VAL A 206 -9.60 11.77 16.92
CA VAL A 206 -8.77 11.76 18.13
C VAL A 206 -7.53 12.63 17.94
N MET A 207 -6.87 12.52 16.79
CA MET A 207 -5.70 13.35 16.49
C MET A 207 -6.06 14.84 16.39
N VAL A 208 -7.19 15.18 15.78
CA VAL A 208 -7.68 16.57 15.69
C VAL A 208 -7.99 17.12 17.08
N ASP A 209 -8.66 16.35 17.93
CA ASP A 209 -8.94 16.73 19.32
C ASP A 209 -7.64 17.00 20.08
N ASP A 210 -6.65 16.10 19.98
CA ASP A 210 -5.34 16.27 20.60
C ASP A 210 -4.61 17.53 20.08
N ILE A 211 -4.64 17.78 18.76
CA ILE A 211 -4.06 18.98 18.15
C ILE A 211 -4.74 20.25 18.68
N THR A 212 -6.07 20.25 18.76
CA THR A 212 -6.84 21.41 19.23
C THR A 212 -6.55 21.70 20.72
N GLU A 213 -6.38 20.67 21.55
CA GLU A 213 -5.94 20.82 22.94
C GLU A 213 -4.50 21.35 23.03
N MET A 214 -3.59 20.87 22.19
CA MET A 214 -2.22 21.38 22.11
C MET A 214 -2.17 22.86 21.72
N ILE A 215 -2.99 23.28 20.74
CA ILE A 215 -3.12 24.69 20.34
C ILE A 215 -3.67 25.52 21.51
N ALA A 216 -4.73 25.05 22.18
CA ALA A 216 -5.33 25.76 23.31
C ALA A 216 -4.36 25.94 24.49
N THR A 217 -3.48 24.97 24.71
CA THR A 217 -2.45 25.01 25.75
C THR A 217 -1.17 25.74 25.32
N GLY A 218 -1.06 26.15 24.06
CA GLY A 218 0.12 26.83 23.52
C GLY A 218 1.35 25.93 23.42
N GLN A 219 1.16 24.63 23.25
CA GLN A 219 2.25 23.69 23.04
C GLN A 219 2.85 23.83 21.64
N ASP A 220 4.12 23.43 21.50
CA ASP A 220 4.77 23.42 20.20
C ASP A 220 4.27 22.24 19.36
N LEU A 221 3.66 22.55 18.22
CA LEU A 221 3.15 21.59 17.24
C LEU A 221 4.28 20.88 16.46
N ASN A 222 5.49 21.41 16.54
CA ASN A 222 6.66 20.89 15.81
C ASN A 222 7.47 19.88 16.63
N ARG A 223 6.92 19.41 17.76
CA ARG A 223 7.56 18.37 18.55
C ARG A 223 7.69 17.09 17.73
N MET A 224 8.85 16.48 17.87
CA MET A 224 9.21 15.24 17.20
C MET A 224 9.05 14.07 18.18
N ASP A 225 8.65 12.91 17.67
CA ASP A 225 8.62 11.66 18.41
C ASP A 225 10.01 10.98 18.48
N ALA A 226 10.05 9.69 18.84
CA ALA A 226 11.30 8.93 18.97
C ALA A 226 11.98 8.67 17.61
N GLN A 227 11.21 8.65 16.52
CA GLN A 227 11.64 8.47 15.14
C GLN A 227 11.98 9.81 14.48
N GLY A 228 11.70 10.92 15.15
CA GLY A 228 11.90 12.25 14.61
C GLY A 228 10.71 12.77 13.80
N ALA A 229 9.59 12.04 13.74
CA ALA A 229 8.40 12.45 13.02
C ALA A 229 7.61 13.50 13.82
N THR A 230 7.05 14.47 13.13
CA THR A 230 6.13 15.46 13.71
C THR A 230 4.67 15.04 13.51
N LEU A 231 3.73 15.69 14.20
CA LEU A 231 2.29 15.49 13.96
C LEU A 231 1.92 15.65 12.47
N LEU A 232 2.58 16.56 11.75
CA LEU A 232 2.32 16.75 10.33
C LEU A 232 2.83 15.57 9.47
N HIS A 233 3.90 14.87 9.88
CA HIS A 233 4.33 13.63 9.20
C HIS A 233 3.27 12.54 9.36
N ILE A 234 2.75 12.38 10.58
CA ILE A 234 1.72 11.38 10.88
C ILE A 234 0.43 11.67 10.10
N ALA A 235 -0.02 12.94 10.11
CA ALA A 235 -1.20 13.36 9.34
C ALA A 235 -0.99 13.11 7.83
N ALA A 236 0.21 13.41 7.32
CA ALA A 236 0.54 13.23 5.92
C ALA A 236 0.60 11.75 5.51
N ALA A 237 1.16 10.88 6.34
CA ALA A 237 1.25 9.44 6.08
C ALA A 237 -0.12 8.74 6.06
N ASN A 238 -1.07 9.21 6.87
CA ASN A 238 -2.41 8.63 6.96
C ASN A 238 -3.46 9.36 6.09
N GLY A 239 -3.08 10.45 5.43
CA GLY A 239 -4.02 11.23 4.61
C GLY A 239 -5.06 12.03 5.41
N TYR A 240 -4.80 12.34 6.69
CA TYR A 240 -5.70 13.09 7.57
C TYR A 240 -5.72 14.58 7.21
N LEU A 241 -6.48 14.91 6.16
CA LEU A 241 -6.56 16.25 5.59
C LEU A 241 -6.99 17.29 6.63
N HIS A 242 -7.97 16.97 7.46
CA HIS A 242 -8.49 17.94 8.42
C HIS A 242 -7.46 18.24 9.51
N ALA A 243 -6.78 17.20 10.01
CA ALA A 243 -5.68 17.37 10.97
C ALA A 243 -4.54 18.20 10.36
N ALA A 244 -4.15 17.94 9.11
CA ALA A 244 -3.10 18.67 8.42
C ALA A 244 -3.47 20.15 8.19
N GLU A 245 -4.71 20.45 7.76
CA GLU A 245 -5.19 21.83 7.60
C GLU A 245 -5.06 22.63 8.90
N ILE A 246 -5.53 22.07 10.03
CA ILE A 246 -5.44 22.75 11.33
C ILE A 246 -3.98 23.00 11.72
N LEU A 247 -3.10 22.02 11.53
CA LEU A 247 -1.67 22.16 11.82
C LEU A 247 -1.03 23.28 10.99
N LEU A 248 -1.31 23.31 9.67
CA LEU A 248 -0.74 24.29 8.76
C LEU A 248 -1.24 25.71 9.01
N ASP A 249 -2.54 25.86 9.31
CA ASP A 249 -3.14 27.15 9.67
C ASP A 249 -2.53 27.74 10.95
N HIS A 250 -2.09 26.87 11.86
CA HIS A 250 -1.43 27.26 13.12
C HIS A 250 0.11 27.27 13.02
N GLY A 251 0.66 27.21 11.80
CA GLY A 251 2.08 27.43 11.53
C GLY A 251 2.98 26.23 11.79
N ALA A 252 2.46 25.00 11.67
CA ALA A 252 3.30 23.80 11.64
C ALA A 252 4.32 23.87 10.50
N ARG A 253 5.56 23.44 10.78
CA ARG A 253 6.67 23.48 9.84
C ARG A 253 6.63 22.30 8.87
N LEU A 254 6.89 22.60 7.61
CA LEU A 254 6.91 21.66 6.49
C LEU A 254 8.31 21.11 6.19
N ASP A 255 9.36 21.73 6.73
CA ASP A 255 10.76 21.48 6.42
C ASP A 255 11.48 20.62 7.47
N ILE A 256 10.75 20.13 8.45
CA ILE A 256 11.30 19.22 9.47
C ILE A 256 11.46 17.86 8.83
N LYS A 257 12.61 17.24 9.11
CA LYS A 257 12.95 15.92 8.64
C LYS A 257 12.98 14.92 9.78
N ASP A 258 12.42 13.75 9.56
CA ASP A 258 12.58 12.60 10.46
C ASP A 258 13.98 11.96 10.34
N TRP A 259 14.19 10.83 11.01
CA TRP A 259 15.43 10.04 10.97
C TRP A 259 15.84 9.56 9.56
N ASP A 260 14.90 9.33 8.65
CA ASP A 260 15.12 8.92 7.26
C ASP A 260 15.30 10.12 6.32
N GLY A 261 15.25 11.33 6.89
CA GLY A 261 15.35 12.57 6.13
C GLY A 261 14.06 12.94 5.41
N TRP A 262 12.93 12.32 5.73
CA TRP A 262 11.64 12.58 5.10
C TRP A 262 11.04 13.86 5.65
N GLU A 263 10.55 14.70 4.75
CA GLU A 263 9.59 15.77 5.07
C GLU A 263 8.16 15.22 4.97
N PRO A 264 7.12 15.87 5.55
CA PRO A 264 5.73 15.40 5.48
C PRO A 264 5.24 15.11 4.05
N LEU A 265 5.75 15.85 3.05
CA LEU A 265 5.42 15.61 1.64
C LEU A 265 5.95 14.26 1.12
N HIS A 266 7.07 13.75 1.62
CA HIS A 266 7.57 12.41 1.26
C HIS A 266 6.64 11.34 1.81
N ALA A 267 6.16 11.48 3.04
CA ALA A 267 5.19 10.56 3.63
C ALA A 267 3.87 10.54 2.86
N ALA A 268 3.30 11.72 2.56
CA ALA A 268 2.11 11.80 1.70
C ALA A 268 2.36 11.17 0.33
N ALA A 269 3.59 11.29 -0.19
CA ALA A 269 3.90 10.82 -1.52
C ALA A 269 4.13 9.30 -1.63
N PHE A 270 4.73 8.71 -0.61
CA PHE A 270 4.95 7.27 -0.49
C PHE A 270 3.63 6.52 -0.35
N TRP A 271 2.71 7.03 0.47
CA TRP A 271 1.39 6.43 0.70
C TRP A 271 0.29 6.88 -0.29
N GLY A 272 0.64 7.64 -1.32
CA GLY A 272 -0.28 7.99 -2.42
C GLY A 272 -1.38 9.00 -2.07
N HIS A 273 -1.23 9.80 -1.01
CA HIS A 273 -2.26 10.76 -0.57
C HIS A 273 -2.28 12.02 -1.43
N MET A 274 -2.95 11.95 -2.59
CA MET A 274 -2.98 13.01 -3.62
C MET A 274 -3.41 14.38 -3.07
N HIS A 275 -4.56 14.43 -2.41
CA HIS A 275 -5.12 15.66 -1.85
C HIS A 275 -4.24 16.25 -0.73
N MET A 276 -3.57 15.39 0.04
CA MET A 276 -2.64 15.80 1.08
C MET A 276 -1.41 16.48 0.46
N ALA A 277 -0.87 15.93 -0.62
CA ALA A 277 0.25 16.53 -1.33
C ALA A 277 -0.11 17.90 -1.92
N GLU A 278 -1.31 18.05 -2.50
CA GLU A 278 -1.81 19.35 -2.98
C GLU A 278 -1.88 20.38 -1.84
N LEU A 279 -2.45 19.99 -0.69
CA LEU A 279 -2.55 20.83 0.50
C LEU A 279 -1.15 21.28 0.96
N LEU A 280 -0.23 20.35 1.16
CA LEU A 280 1.14 20.64 1.60
C LEU A 280 1.87 21.58 0.62
N VAL A 281 1.78 21.33 -0.69
CA VAL A 281 2.40 22.18 -1.72
C VAL A 281 1.78 23.57 -1.75
N SER A 282 0.46 23.68 -1.54
CA SER A 282 -0.22 24.98 -1.47
C SER A 282 0.26 25.84 -0.29
N HIS A 283 0.63 25.21 0.83
CA HIS A 283 1.25 25.85 1.99
C HIS A 283 2.79 26.00 1.87
N GLY A 284 3.38 25.61 0.74
CA GLY A 284 4.78 25.87 0.40
C GLY A 284 5.75 24.72 0.68
N ALA A 285 5.26 23.48 0.77
CA ALA A 285 6.12 22.30 0.89
C ALA A 285 7.09 22.17 -0.30
N SER A 286 8.26 21.62 -0.05
CA SER A 286 9.33 21.59 -1.04
C SER A 286 9.27 20.32 -1.89
N LEU A 287 8.95 20.47 -3.18
CA LEU A 287 8.90 19.36 -4.15
C LEU A 287 10.28 18.84 -4.58
N SER A 288 11.34 19.51 -4.14
CA SER A 288 12.72 19.19 -4.47
C SER A 288 13.54 18.79 -3.24
N ALA A 289 12.91 18.60 -2.08
CA ALA A 289 13.60 18.03 -0.94
C ALA A 289 14.05 16.60 -1.25
N ARG A 290 15.08 16.20 -0.50
CA ARG A 290 15.79 14.95 -0.66
C ARG A 290 15.85 14.24 0.68
N THR A 291 15.54 12.96 0.67
CA THR A 291 15.68 12.04 1.81
C THR A 291 17.15 11.74 2.09
N ALA A 292 17.43 10.94 3.12
CA ALA A 292 18.77 10.43 3.40
C ALA A 292 19.33 9.57 2.24
N MET A 293 18.47 8.95 1.43
CA MET A 293 18.83 8.16 0.25
C MET A 293 18.88 8.98 -1.05
N ASP A 294 18.78 10.31 -0.96
CA ASP A 294 18.79 11.24 -2.10
C ASP A 294 17.56 11.15 -3.03
N GLU A 295 16.44 10.67 -2.51
CA GLU A 295 15.17 10.50 -3.23
C GLU A 295 14.29 11.75 -3.05
N MET A 296 13.63 12.19 -4.13
CA MET A 296 12.63 13.25 -4.09
C MET A 296 11.24 12.66 -3.80
N PRO A 297 10.25 13.46 -3.37
CA PRO A 297 8.89 12.96 -3.16
C PRO A 297 8.30 12.22 -4.37
N ILE A 298 8.62 12.66 -5.59
CA ILE A 298 8.18 12.01 -6.83
C ILE A 298 8.82 10.62 -7.07
N ASP A 299 10.04 10.41 -6.56
CA ASP A 299 10.78 9.15 -6.75
C ASP A 299 10.19 8.04 -5.87
N LEU A 300 9.52 8.41 -4.77
CA LEU A 300 8.87 7.51 -3.82
C LEU A 300 7.48 7.03 -4.27
N CYS A 301 6.89 7.68 -5.28
CA CYS A 301 5.55 7.33 -5.73
C CYS A 301 5.55 6.02 -6.50
N GLU A 302 4.66 5.10 -6.17
CA GLU A 302 4.41 3.93 -7.01
C GLU A 302 3.42 4.27 -8.15
N GLU A 303 2.36 4.99 -7.82
CA GLU A 303 1.27 5.33 -8.74
C GLU A 303 1.64 6.38 -9.80
N GLU A 304 1.38 6.07 -11.07
CA GLU A 304 1.70 6.96 -12.20
C GLU A 304 0.85 8.23 -12.19
N GLU A 305 -0.43 8.13 -11.82
CA GLU A 305 -1.34 9.28 -11.75
C GLU A 305 -0.84 10.32 -10.73
N PHE A 306 -0.33 9.85 -9.60
CA PHE A 306 0.20 10.69 -8.57
C PHE A 306 1.55 11.33 -8.95
N LYS A 307 2.41 10.63 -9.71
CA LYS A 307 3.61 11.23 -10.32
C LYS A 307 3.27 12.38 -11.25
N VAL A 308 2.26 12.21 -12.11
CA VAL A 308 1.78 13.26 -13.01
C VAL A 308 1.33 14.47 -12.20
N LEU A 309 0.56 14.26 -11.13
CA LEU A 309 0.15 15.34 -10.23
C LEU A 309 1.35 16.10 -9.65
N LEU A 310 2.35 15.40 -9.10
CA LEU A 310 3.55 16.06 -8.54
C LEU A 310 4.35 16.82 -9.60
N LEU A 311 4.45 16.32 -10.83
CA LEU A 311 5.07 17.04 -11.94
C LEU A 311 4.30 18.30 -12.32
N GLU A 312 2.96 18.21 -12.37
CA GLU A 312 2.12 19.38 -12.61
C GLU A 312 2.27 20.43 -11.51
N LEU A 313 2.23 20.01 -10.23
CA LEU A 313 2.42 20.89 -9.08
C LEU A 313 3.80 21.56 -9.13
N LYS A 314 4.84 20.80 -9.47
CA LYS A 314 6.20 21.32 -9.67
C LYS A 314 6.27 22.35 -10.79
N HIS A 315 5.64 22.06 -11.94
CA HIS A 315 5.59 23.00 -13.05
C HIS A 315 4.85 24.29 -12.68
N LYS A 316 3.68 24.18 -12.05
CA LYS A 316 2.89 25.32 -11.56
C LYS A 316 3.72 26.16 -10.57
N HIS A 317 4.39 25.52 -9.62
CA HIS A 317 5.26 26.19 -8.64
C HIS A 317 6.43 26.92 -9.31
N ASP A 318 7.12 26.27 -10.26
CA ASP A 318 8.23 26.85 -11.01
C ASP A 318 7.82 28.08 -11.85
N VAL A 319 6.65 28.02 -12.49
CA VAL A 319 6.09 29.14 -13.26
C VAL A 319 5.81 30.33 -12.35
N ILE A 320 5.19 30.09 -11.18
CA ILE A 320 4.93 31.11 -10.18
C ILE A 320 6.24 31.74 -9.69
N MET A 321 7.23 30.93 -9.31
CA MET A 321 8.53 31.42 -8.83
C MET A 321 9.28 32.22 -9.90
N LYS A 322 9.28 31.76 -11.16
CA LYS A 322 9.87 32.51 -12.29
C LYS A 322 9.16 33.84 -12.52
N SER A 323 7.83 33.89 -12.41
CA SER A 323 7.06 35.14 -12.57
C SER A 323 7.39 36.14 -11.45
N GLN A 324 7.44 35.69 -10.20
CA GLN A 324 7.79 36.54 -9.05
C GLN A 324 9.21 37.08 -9.14
N MET A 325 10.18 36.28 -9.60
CA MET A 325 11.56 36.74 -9.83
C MET A 325 11.64 37.80 -10.93
N ARG A 326 10.84 37.68 -12.00
CA ARG A 326 10.72 38.73 -13.03
C ARG A 326 10.13 40.03 -12.46
N HIS A 327 9.15 39.93 -11.57
CA HIS A 327 8.57 41.09 -10.87
C HIS A 327 9.55 41.74 -9.88
N LYS A 328 10.31 40.97 -9.11
CA LYS A 328 11.37 41.48 -8.20
C LYS A 328 12.52 42.13 -8.98
N SER A 329 12.95 41.54 -10.11
CA SER A 329 13.99 42.10 -10.99
C SER A 329 13.55 43.40 -11.69
N SER A 330 12.26 43.54 -12.02
CA SER A 330 11.71 44.76 -12.62
C SER A 330 11.47 45.86 -11.58
N LEU A 331 11.06 45.52 -10.36
CA LEU A 331 10.97 46.46 -9.23
C LEU A 331 12.37 46.94 -8.78
N SER A 332 13.36 46.06 -8.70
CA SER A 332 14.76 46.41 -8.37
C SER A 332 15.42 47.32 -9.44
N ARG A 333 15.06 47.14 -10.71
CA ARG A 333 15.48 48.06 -11.79
C ARG A 333 14.82 49.44 -11.71
N ARG A 334 13.68 49.58 -11.04
CA ARG A 334 13.01 50.89 -10.86
C ARG A 334 13.59 51.69 -9.69
N THR A 335 14.01 51.03 -8.61
CA THR A 335 14.54 51.71 -7.40
C THR A 335 16.02 52.10 -7.49
N SER A 336 16.75 51.63 -8.50
CA SER A 336 18.15 52.01 -8.75
C SER A 336 18.32 53.27 -9.63
N SER A 337 17.21 53.93 -10.00
CA SER A 337 17.24 55.09 -10.91
C SER A 337 17.28 56.47 -10.22
N THR A 338 17.18 56.55 -8.87
CA THR A 338 17.22 57.82 -8.13
C THR A 338 18.54 57.99 -7.39
N GLY A 339 19.63 58.28 -8.11
CA GLY A 339 20.87 58.63 -7.45
C GLY A 339 22.16 58.42 -8.23
N SER A 340 22.32 59.03 -9.40
CA SER A 340 23.67 59.40 -9.84
C SER A 340 23.60 60.58 -10.81
N ARG A 341 23.70 61.79 -10.25
CA ARG A 341 24.16 62.96 -11.02
C ARG A 341 25.52 62.59 -11.63
N GLY A 342 25.65 62.82 -12.93
CA GLY A 342 26.93 62.94 -13.62
C GLY A 342 27.58 61.64 -14.07
N LYS A 343 27.07 61.01 -15.14
CA LYS A 343 27.95 60.33 -16.10
C LYS A 343 27.55 60.69 -17.54
N VAL A 344 28.55 61.26 -18.19
CA VAL A 344 28.62 61.70 -19.58
C VAL A 344 28.07 60.63 -20.52
N VAL A 345 27.05 61.03 -21.31
CA VAL A 345 26.55 60.27 -22.45
C VAL A 345 27.65 60.26 -23.51
N ARG A 346 28.39 59.15 -23.60
CA ARG A 346 29.08 58.83 -24.85
C ARG A 346 28.01 58.39 -25.82
N ARG A 347 27.77 59.21 -26.84
CA ARG A 347 26.96 58.85 -28.00
C ARG A 347 27.57 57.58 -28.60
N ALA A 348 26.91 56.43 -28.41
CA ALA A 348 27.17 55.28 -29.25
C ALA A 348 26.84 55.71 -30.69
N SER A 349 27.80 55.54 -31.60
CA SER A 349 27.55 55.81 -33.01
C SER A 349 26.42 54.91 -33.49
N LEU A 350 25.58 55.42 -34.39
CA LEU A 350 24.44 54.70 -34.98
C LEU A 350 24.83 53.35 -35.64
N SER A 351 26.13 53.10 -35.84
CA SER A 351 26.71 51.83 -36.26
C SER A 351 26.61 50.70 -35.22
N ASP A 352 26.66 51.00 -33.92
CA ASP A 352 26.69 49.97 -32.88
C ASP A 352 25.30 49.41 -32.60
N ARG A 353 24.27 50.25 -32.77
CA ARG A 353 22.88 49.83 -32.66
C ARG A 353 22.46 48.93 -33.83
N THR A 354 22.96 49.20 -35.04
CA THR A 354 22.73 48.33 -36.21
C THR A 354 23.51 47.02 -36.13
N ASN A 355 24.70 47.01 -35.51
CA ASN A 355 25.44 45.79 -35.24
C ASN A 355 24.80 44.89 -34.17
N LEU A 356 24.17 45.46 -33.14
CA LEU A 356 23.42 44.69 -32.13
C LEU A 356 22.23 43.96 -32.75
N TYR A 357 21.41 44.64 -33.55
CA TYR A 357 20.30 44.00 -34.25
C TYR A 357 20.78 42.94 -35.24
N ARG A 358 21.86 43.20 -35.99
CA ARG A 358 22.44 42.20 -36.90
C ARG A 358 22.88 40.93 -36.14
N LYS A 359 23.48 41.09 -34.96
CA LYS A 359 23.96 39.98 -34.13
C LYS A 359 22.83 39.23 -33.42
N GLU A 360 21.71 39.89 -33.14
CA GLU A 360 20.48 39.27 -32.64
C GLU A 360 19.79 38.47 -33.76
N TYR A 361 19.66 39.04 -34.97
CA TYR A 361 19.12 38.32 -36.12
C TYR A 361 19.98 37.12 -36.53
N GLU A 362 21.31 37.22 -36.41
CA GLU A 362 22.22 36.09 -36.67
C GLU A 362 22.03 34.96 -35.64
N LYS A 363 21.82 35.30 -34.36
CA LYS A 363 21.53 34.31 -33.32
C LYS A 363 20.14 33.69 -33.47
N GLU A 364 19.13 34.48 -33.81
CA GLU A 364 17.79 33.96 -34.10
C GLU A 364 17.82 33.05 -35.34
N ALA A 365 18.55 33.41 -36.40
CA ALA A 365 18.72 32.57 -37.58
C ALA A 365 19.41 31.23 -37.26
N ILE A 366 20.40 31.21 -36.36
CA ILE A 366 21.03 29.95 -35.90
C ILE A 366 20.03 29.05 -35.17
N ILE A 367 19.15 29.64 -34.35
CA ILE A 367 18.11 28.89 -33.63
C ILE A 367 17.07 28.33 -34.62
N TRP A 368 16.66 29.13 -35.61
CA TRP A 368 15.74 28.66 -36.66
C TRP A 368 16.35 27.57 -37.54
N GLN A 369 17.64 27.66 -37.88
CA GLN A 369 18.36 26.60 -38.60
C GLN A 369 18.52 25.33 -37.75
N GLN A 370 18.70 25.45 -36.43
CA GLN A 370 18.70 24.29 -35.54
C GLN A 370 17.32 23.64 -35.45
N ILE A 371 16.25 24.43 -35.41
CA ILE A 371 14.87 23.93 -35.44
C ILE A 371 14.59 23.21 -36.76
N GLU A 372 14.90 23.81 -37.92
CA GLU A 372 14.78 23.16 -39.24
C GLU A 372 15.63 21.88 -39.32
N SER A 373 16.88 21.89 -38.84
CA SER A 373 17.72 20.68 -38.84
C SER A 373 17.18 19.55 -37.94
N SER A 374 16.46 19.92 -36.88
CA SER A 374 15.81 18.97 -35.95
C SER A 374 14.44 18.49 -36.44
N GLU A 375 13.78 19.25 -37.32
CA GLU A 375 12.59 18.84 -38.07
C GLU A 375 12.98 17.98 -39.29
N ASP A 376 14.08 18.28 -39.98
CA ASP A 376 14.64 17.45 -41.05
C ASP A 376 15.15 16.09 -40.53
N GLN A 377 15.71 16.05 -39.31
CA GLN A 377 16.04 14.77 -38.64
C GLN A 377 14.79 13.99 -38.21
N ARG A 378 13.72 14.68 -37.77
CA ARG A 378 12.44 14.05 -37.42
C ARG A 378 11.68 13.52 -38.65
N THR A 379 11.73 14.23 -39.77
CA THR A 379 11.09 13.81 -41.04
C THR A 379 11.94 12.82 -41.82
N SER A 380 13.27 12.81 -41.66
CA SER A 380 14.16 11.77 -42.15
C SER A 380 14.04 10.46 -41.38
N SER A 381 13.69 10.50 -40.09
CA SER A 381 13.42 9.29 -39.28
C SER A 381 12.04 8.68 -39.53
N TYR A 382 11.11 9.42 -40.16
CA TYR A 382 9.74 8.97 -40.42
C TYR A 382 9.50 8.53 -41.87
N ASN A 383 10.48 8.71 -42.77
CA ASN A 383 10.39 8.33 -44.18
C ASN A 383 11.26 7.11 -44.56
N SER A 384 11.90 6.43 -43.60
CA SER A 384 12.63 5.17 -43.86
C SER A 384 11.75 3.93 -43.88
N ASP A 385 10.51 3.99 -43.39
CA ASP A 385 9.69 2.80 -43.13
C ASP A 385 8.49 2.61 -44.07
N ILE A 386 8.35 3.44 -45.12
CA ILE A 386 7.31 3.22 -46.13
C ILE A 386 7.90 3.38 -47.54
N ARG A 387 8.46 2.29 -48.07
CA ARG A 387 8.29 1.84 -49.48
C ARG A 387 9.03 0.52 -49.75
N GLU A 388 8.26 -0.57 -49.83
CA GLU A 388 8.46 -1.64 -50.82
C GLU A 388 7.17 -2.48 -50.91
N VAL A 389 6.36 -2.24 -51.95
CA VAL A 389 5.86 -3.23 -52.92
C VAL A 389 5.35 -2.45 -54.13
N CYS A 390 6.11 -2.54 -55.22
CA CYS A 390 5.64 -2.21 -56.56
C CYS A 390 4.62 -3.25 -57.03
N THR A 391 3.59 -2.82 -57.77
CA THR A 391 3.36 -3.30 -59.15
C THR A 391 2.37 -2.40 -59.90
N ASN A 392 2.92 -1.69 -60.88
CA ASN A 392 2.50 -1.58 -62.30
C ASN A 392 0.98 -1.51 -62.62
N GLN A 393 0.54 -0.42 -63.26
CA GLN A 393 0.32 -0.40 -64.72
C GLN A 393 -0.28 0.93 -65.22
N GLU A 394 0.47 1.55 -66.14
CA GLU A 394 0.05 2.18 -67.41
C GLU A 394 -1.01 3.30 -67.45
N ASN A 395 -0.48 4.51 -67.69
CA ASN A 395 -0.94 5.59 -68.56
C ASN A 395 -2.23 5.39 -69.39
N THR A 396 -3.10 6.42 -69.40
CA THR A 396 -3.43 7.24 -70.59
C THR A 396 -4.50 8.31 -70.26
N ASP A 397 -4.15 9.59 -70.46
CA ASP A 397 -5.11 10.70 -70.71
C ASP A 397 -5.76 10.53 -72.12
N PRO A 398 -6.78 11.28 -72.61
CA PRO A 398 -7.31 12.59 -72.14
C PRO A 398 -8.84 12.88 -72.28
N ASN A 399 -9.25 14.07 -71.79
CA ASN A 399 -10.26 15.01 -72.34
C ASN A 399 -11.79 14.80 -72.21
N SER A 400 -12.47 15.97 -72.18
CA SER A 400 -13.90 16.27 -72.48
C SER A 400 -14.89 16.20 -71.30
N ALA A 401 -15.27 17.32 -70.66
CA ALA A 401 -16.18 18.41 -71.08
C ALA A 401 -17.63 18.23 -70.58
N MET A 402 -18.26 19.39 -70.31
CA MET A 402 -19.70 19.66 -70.10
C MET A 402 -20.23 19.41 -68.67
N ASP A 403 -21.07 20.23 -68.05
CA ASP A 403 -21.50 21.63 -68.24
C ASP A 403 -22.45 21.94 -67.06
N THR A 404 -22.58 23.22 -66.66
CA THR A 404 -23.76 23.85 -65.98
C THR A 404 -24.27 23.31 -64.62
N THR A 405 -24.71 24.03 -63.56
CA THR A 405 -25.10 25.42 -63.20
C THR A 405 -25.37 25.34 -61.66
N ILE A 406 -24.83 26.17 -60.75
CA ILE A 406 -25.35 27.48 -60.25
C ILE A 406 -26.87 27.43 -59.92
N VAL A 407 -27.48 27.80 -58.77
CA VAL A 407 -27.12 28.45 -57.49
C VAL A 407 -28.36 28.31 -56.54
N LEU A 408 -28.14 28.46 -55.22
CA LEU A 408 -29.04 28.77 -54.06
C LEU A 408 -30.28 29.66 -54.39
N PRO A 409 -31.35 29.85 -53.55
CA PRO A 409 -31.27 30.12 -52.09
C PRO A 409 -32.49 29.80 -51.17
N GLU A 410 -32.29 30.02 -49.84
CA GLU A 410 -33.15 30.66 -48.79
C GLU A 410 -34.70 30.66 -48.90
N LEU A 411 -35.57 30.71 -47.87
CA LEU A 411 -35.60 30.97 -46.41
C LEU A 411 -37.09 30.86 -45.95
N VAL A 412 -37.35 31.05 -44.64
CA VAL A 412 -38.57 31.65 -44.02
C VAL A 412 -39.57 30.73 -43.26
N THR A 413 -39.37 30.71 -41.93
CA THR A 413 -40.29 30.92 -40.78
C THR A 413 -41.80 30.64 -40.88
N LYS A 414 -42.39 29.97 -39.87
CA LYS A 414 -43.11 30.61 -38.71
C LYS A 414 -43.75 29.60 -37.76
N SER A 415 -43.84 30.06 -36.52
CA SER A 415 -44.37 29.53 -35.25
C SER A 415 -45.89 29.34 -35.15
N THR A 416 -46.32 28.47 -34.22
CA THR A 416 -47.46 28.74 -33.30
C THR A 416 -47.41 27.81 -32.07
N GLN A 417 -47.58 28.38 -30.87
CA GLN A 417 -47.84 27.75 -29.57
C GLN A 417 -49.32 27.34 -29.41
N CYS A 418 -49.61 26.33 -28.58
CA CYS A 418 -50.64 26.39 -27.51
C CYS A 418 -50.63 25.12 -26.61
N ASP A 419 -50.33 25.32 -25.33
CA ASP A 419 -51.02 24.91 -24.09
C ASP A 419 -51.38 23.45 -23.69
N SER A 420 -51.09 23.21 -22.39
CA SER A 420 -51.87 22.53 -21.34
C SER A 420 -51.61 21.05 -20.96
N GLU A 421 -51.08 20.90 -19.73
CA GLU A 421 -51.43 19.99 -18.62
C GLU A 421 -51.86 18.53 -18.88
N THR A 422 -51.17 17.54 -18.28
CA THR A 422 -51.64 16.76 -17.10
C THR A 422 -50.79 15.49 -16.82
N LEU A 423 -50.36 15.40 -15.55
CA LEU A 423 -50.31 14.26 -14.62
C LEU A 423 -49.76 12.87 -15.03
N LEU A 424 -48.71 12.54 -14.27
CA LEU A 424 -48.16 11.22 -13.94
C LEU A 424 -49.23 10.23 -13.44
N GLN A 425 -49.26 9.04 -14.03
CA GLN A 425 -49.51 7.77 -13.33
C GLN A 425 -49.12 6.63 -14.27
N ASN A 426 -48.17 5.77 -13.88
CA ASN A 426 -48.17 4.34 -14.22
C ASN A 426 -47.04 3.66 -13.46
N GLY A 427 -47.42 2.90 -12.43
CA GLY A 427 -46.55 2.00 -11.71
C GLY A 427 -46.29 0.71 -12.50
N LEU A 428 -45.14 0.11 -12.24
CA LEU A 428 -44.89 -1.29 -12.54
C LEU A 428 -44.31 -1.95 -11.29
N ASN A 429 -45.14 -2.80 -10.69
CA ASN A 429 -44.77 -3.89 -9.81
C ASN A 429 -43.68 -4.75 -10.47
N LEU A 430 -42.63 -5.06 -9.72
CA LEU A 430 -41.81 -6.25 -9.97
C LEU A 430 -41.78 -7.10 -8.70
N SER A 431 -42.23 -8.33 -8.90
CA SER A 431 -42.53 -9.36 -7.93
C SER A 431 -41.29 -9.95 -7.28
N ALA A 432 -41.34 -10.06 -5.96
CA ALA A 432 -40.49 -10.93 -5.16
C ALA A 432 -40.54 -12.37 -5.66
N THR A 433 -39.37 -12.97 -5.90
CA THR A 433 -39.20 -14.43 -5.90
C THR A 433 -38.23 -14.77 -4.78
N ALA A 434 -38.78 -15.47 -3.79
CA ALA A 434 -38.11 -15.94 -2.60
C ALA A 434 -37.22 -17.15 -2.92
N TYR A 435 -35.99 -17.15 -2.42
CA TYR A 435 -35.23 -18.36 -2.18
C TYR A 435 -35.24 -18.63 -0.68
N GLN A 436 -36.17 -19.51 -0.26
CA GLN A 436 -36.23 -20.08 1.08
C GLN A 436 -35.29 -21.28 1.15
N TYR A 437 -34.29 -21.21 2.03
CA TYR A 437 -33.63 -22.41 2.57
C TYR A 437 -34.22 -22.73 3.95
N PRO A 438 -34.66 -23.98 4.21
CA PRO A 438 -35.20 -24.37 5.49
C PRO A 438 -34.06 -24.74 6.46
N VAL A 439 -34.03 -24.09 7.63
CA VAL A 439 -33.20 -24.52 8.77
C VAL A 439 -34.12 -25.22 9.80
N PRO A 440 -33.77 -26.40 10.33
CA PRO A 440 -34.56 -27.05 11.38
C PRO A 440 -34.45 -26.30 12.71
N ASN A 441 -35.59 -26.22 13.41
CA ASN A 441 -35.81 -25.59 14.71
C ASN A 441 -34.86 -26.00 15.84
N GLY A 442 -34.60 -25.02 16.73
CA GLY A 442 -34.12 -25.15 18.12
C GLY A 442 -32.63 -24.85 18.24
N ASP A 443 -32.17 -23.73 18.82
CA ASP A 443 -32.56 -23.22 20.13
C ASP A 443 -32.44 -21.69 20.28
N ILE A 444 -33.22 -21.23 21.25
CA ILE A 444 -33.59 -19.86 21.57
C ILE A 444 -32.40 -19.04 22.07
N TRP A 445 -32.15 -17.91 21.41
CA TRP A 445 -31.28 -16.83 21.84
C TRP A 445 -31.75 -16.29 23.19
N LYS A 446 -31.05 -16.62 24.27
CA LYS A 446 -31.17 -15.90 25.55
C LYS A 446 -30.11 -14.82 25.59
N MET A 447 -30.55 -13.60 25.30
CA MET A 447 -29.86 -12.36 25.64
C MET A 447 -29.61 -12.34 27.15
N HIS A 448 -28.35 -12.39 27.58
CA HIS A 448 -27.95 -11.96 28.91
C HIS A 448 -27.41 -10.54 28.79
N SER A 449 -28.24 -9.59 29.24
CA SER A 449 -27.86 -8.21 29.51
C SER A 449 -26.98 -8.13 30.76
N SER A 450 -25.81 -7.51 30.65
CA SER A 450 -24.98 -6.99 31.75
C SER A 450 -24.23 -5.81 31.10
N LEU A 451 -24.68 -4.56 31.18
CA LEU A 451 -24.48 -3.65 32.32
C LEU A 451 -23.17 -3.94 33.06
N ASP A 452 -22.14 -3.17 32.73
CA ASP A 452 -21.13 -2.67 33.65
C ASP A 452 -20.47 -1.42 33.03
N ASP A 453 -21.10 -0.28 33.31
CA ASP A 453 -20.45 1.03 33.39
C ASP A 453 -19.67 1.05 34.72
N ASP A 454 -18.33 1.13 34.69
CA ASP A 454 -17.49 1.85 35.67
C ASP A 454 -16.01 1.49 35.52
N ALA A 455 -15.23 2.31 34.81
CA ALA A 455 -13.79 2.46 35.05
C ALA A 455 -13.20 3.68 34.32
N ASN A 456 -13.67 4.89 34.62
CA ASN A 456 -12.99 6.11 34.18
C ASN A 456 -12.65 7.01 35.37
N LYS A 457 -11.52 6.70 36.04
CA LYS A 457 -10.85 7.61 37.00
C LYS A 457 -9.46 7.10 37.40
N ALA A 458 -8.44 7.52 36.65
CA ALA A 458 -7.09 7.74 37.19
C ALA A 458 -6.29 8.65 36.24
N ARG A 459 -6.40 9.98 36.43
CA ARG A 459 -5.39 10.93 35.94
C ARG A 459 -4.12 10.75 36.76
N GLY A 460 -2.99 10.53 36.11
CA GLY A 460 -1.67 10.55 36.74
C GLY A 460 -0.53 10.32 35.75
N ASN A 461 0.02 11.42 35.24
CA ASN A 461 1.36 11.59 34.65
C ASN A 461 2.06 10.32 34.13
N GLY A 462 2.00 10.10 32.83
CA GLY A 462 2.84 9.14 32.10
C GLY A 462 3.12 9.68 30.71
N LEU A 463 4.40 9.83 30.39
CA LEU A 463 4.95 10.35 29.14
C LEU A 463 4.33 9.70 27.89
N TYR A 464 4.11 10.53 26.87
CA TYR A 464 3.82 10.17 25.47
C TYR A 464 4.52 8.86 25.06
N ARG A 465 3.74 7.84 24.73
CA ARG A 465 4.11 6.78 23.80
C ARG A 465 3.20 6.92 22.58
N PRO A 466 3.68 7.41 21.42
CA PRO A 466 2.96 7.25 20.18
C PRO A 466 3.01 5.77 19.78
N LEU A 467 1.84 5.19 19.52
CA LEU A 467 1.61 3.79 19.17
C LEU A 467 1.58 3.55 17.64
N PHE A 468 2.24 4.40 16.86
CA PHE A 468 2.27 4.28 15.41
C PHE A 468 3.70 4.03 14.95
N SER A 469 4.02 2.74 14.79
CA SER A 469 5.26 2.29 14.18
C SER A 469 5.14 2.50 12.67
N ILE A 470 5.83 3.51 12.14
CA ILE A 470 6.16 3.50 10.71
C ILE A 470 7.12 2.32 10.54
N ARG A 471 6.70 1.37 9.70
CA ARG A 471 7.23 0.02 9.48
C ARG A 471 8.77 -0.01 9.35
N GLU A 472 9.40 -0.95 10.05
CA GLU A 472 10.78 -1.40 9.79
C GLU A 472 10.73 -2.50 8.73
N ASP A 473 11.08 -2.17 7.48
CA ASP A 473 11.46 -3.19 6.49
C ASP A 473 12.96 -3.02 6.18
N HIS A 474 13.76 -4.03 6.54
CA HIS A 474 15.18 -4.18 6.21
C HIS A 474 15.42 -5.40 5.31
#